data_AF-A0A434UA08-F1
#
_entry.id   AF-A0A434UA08-F1
#
_cell.length_a   1.000
_cell.length_b   1.000
_cell.length_c   1.000
_cell.angle_alpha   90.00
_cell.angle_beta   90.00
_cell.angle_gamma   90.00
#
_symmetry.space_group_name_H-M   'P 1'
#
loop_
_entity.id
_entity.type
_entity.pdbx_description
1 polymer ?
#
loop_
_entity_poly.entity_id
_entity_poly.type
_entity_poly.pdbx_seq_one_letter_code
_entity_poly.pdbx_strand_id
1 'polypeptide(L)'
;MKIKCVALAMAVMAGYAVPAMADQVMPAWSGATEELFQTFVVDEGLKELGYNIADLTQVQVQLAHTAVANGDLTFYAVHWVPLHDTFWKASGGDEKLMSVGTLIKNSLQGYLIDKKTADATGIKYLEDLKDPEKAKLFDIDGNGKADLYGCEPGWGCERVIEHQLDAYGLRDTVEEKQGGYFAIIPDAIERIKAGKPTLYYTWTPLWVSAILRPGKEVVWLNVKNTSLPDAETGNTVVEGLGNLGFAVNDQKIIANTTWLKANPKAKKFFELVQIPIADVNAENQKVANGEKSNEQIMKHATDWIAAHHADWEKWIAEAKAAK
;
A
#
# COMPACT_ATOMS: atom_id res chain seq x y z
N MET A 1 38.34 -14.08 -67.89
CA MET A 1 38.56 -13.93 -66.44
C MET A 1 38.76 -12.46 -66.10
N LYS A 2 37.71 -11.74 -65.72
CA LYS A 2 37.79 -10.42 -65.07
C LYS A 2 36.61 -10.33 -64.11
N ILE A 3 36.88 -10.59 -62.83
CA ILE A 3 35.94 -10.50 -61.72
C ILE A 3 35.71 -9.01 -61.45
N LYS A 4 34.48 -8.54 -61.62
CA LYS A 4 34.07 -7.21 -61.15
C LYS A 4 33.66 -7.34 -59.68
N CYS A 5 34.51 -6.84 -58.78
CA CYS A 5 34.14 -6.58 -57.39
C CYS A 5 33.01 -5.55 -57.34
N VAL A 6 31.83 -5.97 -56.89
CA VAL A 6 30.77 -5.07 -56.44
C VAL A 6 31.11 -4.69 -55.00
N ALA A 7 31.42 -3.41 -54.77
CA ALA A 7 31.57 -2.87 -53.42
C ALA A 7 30.18 -2.76 -52.79
N LEU A 8 29.93 -3.57 -51.77
CA LEU A 8 28.74 -3.48 -50.92
C LEU A 8 28.95 -2.33 -49.93
N ALA A 9 28.26 -1.20 -50.14
CA ALA A 9 28.22 -0.14 -49.15
C ALA A 9 27.36 -0.61 -47.97
N MET A 10 28.00 -0.91 -46.82
CA MET A 10 27.28 -1.05 -45.55
C MET A 10 26.78 0.32 -45.13
N ALA A 11 25.47 0.54 -45.21
CA ALA A 11 24.82 1.61 -44.48
C ALA A 11 24.84 1.25 -42.98
N VAL A 12 25.70 1.91 -42.21
CA VAL A 12 25.62 1.89 -40.75
C VAL A 12 24.38 2.68 -40.37
N MET A 13 23.28 1.99 -40.06
CA MET A 13 22.19 2.61 -39.32
C MET A 13 22.68 2.82 -37.88
N ALA A 14 23.15 4.03 -37.59
CA ALA A 14 23.29 4.49 -36.22
C ALA A 14 21.88 4.49 -35.61
N GLY A 15 21.62 3.54 -34.70
CA GLY A 15 20.41 3.55 -33.91
C GLY A 15 20.35 4.84 -33.11
N TYR A 16 19.32 5.65 -33.36
CA TYR A 16 18.89 6.69 -32.43
C TYR A 16 18.37 5.97 -31.18
N ALA A 17 19.25 5.61 -30.25
CA ALA A 17 18.83 5.40 -28.88
C ALA A 17 18.26 6.74 -28.42
N VAL A 18 16.94 6.78 -28.22
CA VAL A 18 16.18 7.96 -27.82
C VAL A 18 16.75 8.47 -26.49
N PRO A 19 17.40 9.65 -26.44
CA PRO A 19 17.91 10.22 -25.19
C PRO A 19 16.79 10.56 -24.19
N ALA A 20 15.54 10.65 -24.65
CA ALA A 20 14.41 11.14 -23.87
C ALA A 20 13.94 10.21 -22.73
N MET A 21 14.28 8.90 -22.77
CA MET A 21 13.90 7.97 -21.69
C MET A 21 14.90 7.98 -20.52
N ALA A 22 16.13 8.46 -20.73
CA ALA A 22 17.17 8.47 -19.69
C ALA A 22 16.92 9.53 -18.59
N ASP A 23 16.14 10.57 -18.89
CA ASP A 23 15.87 11.68 -17.97
C ASP A 23 14.44 11.68 -17.38
N GLN A 24 13.66 10.62 -17.65
CA GLN A 24 12.27 10.54 -17.19
C GLN A 24 12.18 9.87 -15.81
N VAL A 25 11.41 10.47 -14.91
CA VAL A 25 11.06 9.87 -13.62
C VAL A 25 9.91 8.90 -13.84
N MET A 26 10.10 7.64 -13.46
CA MET A 26 9.15 6.56 -13.67
C MET A 26 8.50 6.14 -12.35
N PRO A 27 7.28 6.58 -12.05
CA PRO A 27 6.58 6.22 -10.82
C PRO A 27 6.04 4.78 -10.87
N ALA A 28 6.26 4.03 -9.80
CA ALA A 28 5.65 2.72 -9.57
C ALA A 28 4.30 2.83 -8.86
N TRP A 29 3.36 1.95 -9.20
CA TRP A 29 2.06 1.85 -8.55
C TRP A 29 1.66 0.38 -8.36
N SER A 30 1.11 0.03 -7.18
CA SER A 30 0.78 -1.35 -6.81
C SER A 30 -0.39 -1.94 -7.60
N GLY A 31 -1.23 -1.09 -8.21
CA GLY A 31 -2.52 -1.47 -8.79
C GLY A 31 -3.72 -1.15 -7.90
N ALA A 32 -3.52 -0.74 -6.63
CA ALA A 32 -4.58 -0.27 -5.76
C ALA A 32 -4.96 1.18 -6.07
N THR A 33 -6.16 1.41 -6.62
CA THR A 33 -6.64 2.75 -7.02
C THR A 33 -6.58 3.76 -5.87
N GLU A 34 -6.84 3.29 -4.65
CA GLU A 34 -6.82 4.03 -3.40
C GLU A 34 -5.46 4.63 -3.04
N GLU A 35 -4.39 4.20 -3.72
CA GLU A 35 -3.02 4.69 -3.54
C GLU A 35 -2.57 5.71 -4.60
N LEU A 36 -3.37 5.91 -5.66
CA LEU A 36 -3.02 6.79 -6.77
C LEU A 36 -2.94 8.25 -6.33
N PHE A 37 -3.77 8.66 -5.39
CA PHE A 37 -3.81 10.04 -4.92
C PHE A 37 -2.47 10.49 -4.33
N GLN A 38 -1.93 9.74 -3.35
CA GLN A 38 -0.64 10.09 -2.78
C GLN A 38 0.50 9.99 -3.81
N THR A 39 0.37 9.10 -4.80
CA THR A 39 1.34 8.99 -5.89
C THR A 39 1.30 10.24 -6.79
N PHE A 40 0.10 10.70 -7.18
CA PHE A 40 -0.05 11.90 -8.00
C PHE A 40 0.35 13.18 -7.27
N VAL A 41 0.12 13.27 -5.95
CA VAL A 41 0.66 14.39 -5.15
C VAL A 41 2.20 14.42 -5.25
N VAL A 42 2.86 13.26 -5.19
CA VAL A 42 4.32 13.20 -5.37
C VAL A 42 4.73 13.56 -6.80
N ASP A 43 4.00 13.07 -7.81
CA ASP A 43 4.26 13.39 -9.22
C ASP A 43 4.17 14.89 -9.50
N GLU A 44 3.14 15.58 -9.02
CA GLU A 44 2.97 17.02 -9.22
C GLU A 44 4.09 17.84 -8.59
N GLY A 45 4.58 17.42 -7.41
CA GLY A 45 5.71 18.08 -6.77
C GLY A 45 7.00 17.91 -7.58
N LEU A 46 7.23 16.72 -8.13
CA LEU A 46 8.38 16.48 -9.01
C LEU A 46 8.24 17.26 -10.33
N LYS A 47 7.04 17.35 -10.93
CA LYS A 47 6.80 18.19 -12.12
C LYS A 47 7.15 19.65 -11.83
N GLU A 48 6.73 20.18 -10.69
CA GLU A 48 7.00 21.58 -10.33
C GLU A 48 8.49 21.85 -10.04
N LEU A 49 9.25 20.83 -9.64
CA LEU A 49 10.70 20.88 -9.52
C LEU A 49 11.45 20.77 -10.87
N GLY A 50 10.72 20.54 -11.96
CA GLY A 50 11.23 20.48 -13.33
C GLY A 50 11.53 19.08 -13.84
N TYR A 51 11.08 18.02 -13.16
CA TYR A 51 11.23 16.65 -13.65
C TYR A 51 10.16 16.31 -14.68
N ASN A 52 10.55 15.55 -15.71
CA ASN A 52 9.61 14.94 -16.63
C ASN A 52 9.12 13.60 -16.06
N ILE A 53 7.82 13.43 -15.85
CA ILE A 53 7.26 12.23 -15.22
C ILE A 53 6.65 11.33 -16.30
N ALA A 54 6.92 10.03 -16.22
CA ALA A 54 6.30 9.02 -17.06
C ALA A 54 4.89 8.65 -16.60
N ASP A 55 4.17 7.98 -17.48
CA ASP A 55 2.96 7.29 -17.06
C ASP A 55 3.27 6.27 -15.97
N LEU A 56 2.32 6.10 -15.06
CA LEU A 56 2.42 5.13 -13.97
C LEU A 56 2.66 3.72 -14.50
N THR A 57 3.63 3.03 -13.90
CA THR A 57 3.85 1.62 -14.17
C THR A 57 3.21 0.79 -13.06
N GLN A 58 2.15 0.06 -13.41
CA GLN A 58 1.52 -0.89 -12.50
C GLN A 58 2.42 -2.12 -12.32
N VAL A 59 2.82 -2.39 -11.09
CA VAL A 59 3.63 -3.55 -10.69
C VAL A 59 3.22 -4.03 -9.30
N GLN A 60 3.27 -5.33 -9.07
CA GLN A 60 3.04 -5.89 -7.74
C GLN A 60 4.05 -5.35 -6.71
N VAL A 61 3.66 -5.28 -5.44
CA VAL A 61 4.40 -4.57 -4.39
C VAL A 61 5.88 -5.00 -4.32
N GLN A 62 6.18 -6.29 -4.33
CA GLN A 62 7.57 -6.79 -4.29
C GLN A 62 8.37 -6.41 -5.53
N LEU A 63 7.72 -6.45 -6.69
CA LEU A 63 8.35 -6.06 -7.95
C LEU A 63 8.58 -4.55 -7.99
N ALA A 64 7.70 -3.73 -7.40
CA ALA A 64 7.93 -2.30 -7.25
C ALA A 64 9.24 -2.01 -6.48
N HIS A 65 9.46 -2.68 -5.35
CA HIS A 65 10.70 -2.52 -4.58
C HIS A 65 11.93 -2.94 -5.39
N THR A 66 11.85 -4.06 -6.10
CA THR A 66 12.96 -4.59 -6.90
C THR A 66 13.27 -3.70 -8.11
N ALA A 67 12.24 -3.24 -8.83
CA ALA A 67 12.37 -2.35 -9.97
C ALA A 67 12.95 -0.99 -9.57
N VAL A 68 12.50 -0.42 -8.44
CA VAL A 68 13.06 0.82 -7.90
C VAL A 68 14.52 0.61 -7.45
N ALA A 69 14.82 -0.50 -6.79
CA ALA A 69 16.19 -0.82 -6.36
C ALA A 69 17.16 -0.98 -7.54
N ASN A 70 16.70 -1.54 -8.65
CA ASN A 70 17.50 -1.72 -9.87
C ASN A 70 17.55 -0.46 -10.75
N GLY A 71 16.68 0.52 -10.51
CA GLY A 71 16.59 1.75 -11.31
C GLY A 71 15.72 1.60 -12.56
N ASP A 72 15.01 0.49 -12.71
CA ASP A 72 14.01 0.28 -13.78
C ASP A 72 12.79 1.19 -13.58
N LEU A 73 12.48 1.50 -12.31
CA LEU A 73 11.53 2.53 -11.89
C LEU A 73 12.25 3.49 -10.94
N THR A 74 11.75 4.71 -10.80
CA THR A 74 12.45 5.75 -10.03
C THR A 74 12.03 5.77 -8.57
N PHE A 75 10.73 5.70 -8.29
CA PHE A 75 10.21 5.75 -6.93
C PHE A 75 8.89 4.99 -6.78
N TYR A 76 8.53 4.68 -5.53
CA TYR A 76 7.25 4.14 -5.11
C TYR A 76 6.77 4.91 -3.87
N ALA A 77 5.58 5.50 -3.93
CA ALA A 77 5.08 6.42 -2.89
C ALA A 77 4.45 5.71 -1.67
N VAL A 78 4.31 4.38 -1.74
CA VAL A 78 3.43 3.62 -0.84
C VAL A 78 4.19 2.49 -0.16
N HIS A 79 5.41 2.77 0.28
CA HIS A 79 6.18 1.84 1.09
C HIS A 79 5.72 1.89 2.55
N TRP A 80 4.98 0.87 2.97
CA TRP A 80 4.49 0.73 4.34
C TRP A 80 5.60 0.21 5.26
N VAL A 81 5.90 0.95 6.33
CA VAL A 81 6.89 0.56 7.35
C VAL A 81 6.18 0.24 8.65
N PRO A 82 6.37 -0.96 9.25
CA PRO A 82 7.33 -2.00 8.87
C PRO A 82 6.82 -3.04 7.85
N LEU A 83 5.57 -2.97 7.40
CA LEU A 83 4.92 -4.04 6.62
C LEU A 83 5.72 -4.52 5.39
N HIS A 84 6.43 -3.61 4.72
CA HIS A 84 7.21 -3.87 3.51
C HIS A 84 8.73 -4.01 3.78
N ASP A 85 9.18 -4.06 5.03
CA ASP A 85 10.61 -4.12 5.40
C ASP A 85 11.31 -5.34 4.80
N THR A 86 10.61 -6.47 4.69
CA THR A 86 11.19 -7.67 4.07
C THR A 86 11.37 -7.49 2.55
N PHE A 87 10.46 -6.79 1.88
CA PHE A 87 10.62 -6.47 0.45
C PHE A 87 11.78 -5.49 0.25
N TRP A 88 11.89 -4.49 1.13
CA TRP A 88 13.04 -3.58 1.19
C TRP A 88 14.37 -4.34 1.31
N LYS A 89 14.49 -5.23 2.31
CA LYS A 89 15.70 -6.04 2.56
C LYS A 89 16.02 -6.94 1.36
N ALA A 90 15.01 -7.64 0.82
CA ALA A 90 15.17 -8.55 -0.32
C ALA A 90 15.60 -7.82 -1.60
N SER A 91 15.23 -6.55 -1.76
CA SER A 91 15.61 -5.72 -2.91
C SER A 91 16.97 -5.02 -2.74
N GLY A 92 17.75 -5.35 -1.70
CA GLY A 92 19.10 -4.81 -1.47
C GLY A 92 19.17 -3.71 -0.42
N GLY A 93 18.05 -3.39 0.24
CA GLY A 93 17.98 -2.46 1.37
C GLY A 93 18.61 -1.10 1.10
N ASP A 94 19.20 -0.50 2.13
CA ASP A 94 19.76 0.86 2.12
C ASP A 94 20.89 1.08 1.08
N GLU A 95 21.49 -0.01 0.57
CA GLU A 95 22.48 0.07 -0.51
C GLU A 95 21.83 0.56 -1.82
N LYS A 96 20.63 0.05 -2.12
CA LYS A 96 19.93 0.27 -3.40
C LYS A 96 18.70 1.16 -3.29
N LEU A 97 18.06 1.17 -2.13
CA LEU A 97 16.86 1.94 -1.87
C LEU A 97 17.15 3.01 -0.82
N MET A 98 16.54 4.17 -1.00
CA MET A 98 16.54 5.25 -0.03
C MET A 98 15.11 5.66 0.27
N SER A 99 14.78 5.77 1.56
CA SER A 99 13.52 6.30 2.04
C SER A 99 13.79 7.55 2.85
N VAL A 100 13.11 8.64 2.52
CA VAL A 100 13.25 9.91 3.23
C VAL A 100 11.87 10.48 3.53
N GLY A 101 11.74 11.08 4.72
CA GLY A 101 10.47 11.59 5.21
C GLY A 101 9.47 10.50 5.59
N THR A 102 8.24 10.93 5.88
CA THR A 102 7.07 10.07 6.08
C THR A 102 5.89 10.74 5.40
N LEU A 103 5.36 10.11 4.35
CA LEU A 103 4.28 10.67 3.54
C LEU A 103 2.95 10.65 4.29
N ILE A 104 2.59 9.51 4.88
CA ILE A 104 1.36 9.34 5.68
C ILE A 104 1.73 8.64 6.98
N LYS A 105 1.27 9.17 8.11
CA LYS A 105 1.58 8.63 9.45
C LYS A 105 0.43 7.84 10.04
N ASN A 106 0.75 6.90 10.91
CA ASN A 106 -0.20 6.20 11.79
C ASN A 106 -1.33 5.46 11.07
N SER A 107 -1.00 4.80 9.96
CA SER A 107 -1.89 3.85 9.30
C SER A 107 -2.09 2.63 10.19
N LEU A 108 -3.33 2.12 10.25
CA LEU A 108 -3.71 0.99 11.10
C LEU A 108 -4.10 -0.20 10.24
N GLN A 109 -3.97 -1.40 10.80
CA GLN A 109 -4.33 -2.67 10.20
C GLN A 109 -4.94 -3.57 11.27
N GLY A 110 -5.80 -4.51 10.91
CA GLY A 110 -6.34 -5.46 11.86
C GLY A 110 -7.52 -6.27 11.37
N TYR A 111 -7.98 -7.15 12.25
CA TYR A 111 -9.14 -8.01 12.04
C TYR A 111 -10.38 -7.38 12.66
N LEU A 112 -11.51 -7.56 12.00
CA LEU A 112 -12.81 -7.13 12.50
C LEU A 112 -13.86 -8.20 12.29
N ILE A 113 -14.86 -8.16 13.16
CA ILE A 113 -16.11 -8.92 13.00
C ILE A 113 -17.31 -7.98 13.12
N ASP A 114 -18.47 -8.43 12.64
CA ASP A 114 -19.72 -7.70 12.87
C ASP A 114 -20.01 -7.56 14.37
N LYS A 115 -20.44 -6.36 14.75
CA LYS A 115 -20.68 -6.02 16.16
C LYS A 115 -21.74 -6.90 16.80
N LYS A 116 -22.77 -7.28 16.04
CA LYS A 116 -23.88 -8.12 16.52
C LYS A 116 -23.37 -9.48 17.01
N THR A 117 -22.52 -10.14 16.22
CA THR A 117 -21.91 -11.43 16.60
C THR A 117 -20.97 -11.26 17.78
N ALA A 118 -20.13 -10.22 17.78
CA ALA A 118 -19.24 -9.92 18.90
C ALA A 118 -19.99 -9.76 20.23
N ASP A 119 -21.06 -8.95 20.24
CA ASP A 119 -21.85 -8.67 21.43
C ASP A 119 -22.60 -9.93 21.92
N ALA A 120 -23.10 -10.77 21.01
CA ALA A 120 -23.86 -11.97 21.36
C ALA A 120 -22.99 -13.12 21.91
N THR A 121 -21.73 -13.19 21.48
CA THR A 121 -20.83 -14.34 21.76
C THR A 121 -19.69 -14.00 22.70
N GLY A 122 -19.42 -12.71 22.91
CA GLY A 122 -18.29 -12.22 23.68
C GLY A 122 -16.93 -12.41 22.99
N ILE A 123 -16.89 -12.66 21.68
CA ILE A 123 -15.64 -12.73 20.91
C ILE A 123 -14.98 -11.35 20.90
N LYS A 124 -13.74 -11.30 21.39
CA LYS A 124 -12.93 -10.06 21.47
C LYS A 124 -11.52 -10.24 20.97
N TYR A 125 -11.02 -11.47 20.99
CA TYR A 125 -9.68 -11.81 20.55
C TYR A 125 -9.74 -12.70 19.31
N LEU A 126 -8.78 -12.55 18.40
CA LEU A 126 -8.63 -13.48 17.28
C LEU A 126 -8.45 -14.92 17.78
N GLU A 127 -7.73 -15.12 18.88
CA GLU A 127 -7.51 -16.43 19.49
C GLU A 127 -8.76 -17.03 20.13
N ASP A 128 -9.88 -16.29 20.23
CA ASP A 128 -11.15 -16.89 20.64
C ASP A 128 -11.73 -17.79 19.54
N LEU A 129 -11.26 -17.66 18.29
CA LEU A 129 -11.62 -18.53 17.17
C LEU A 129 -10.87 -19.87 17.18
N LYS A 130 -10.03 -20.14 18.18
CA LYS A 130 -9.55 -21.51 18.46
C LYS A 130 -10.68 -22.46 18.82
N ASP A 131 -11.75 -21.92 19.40
CA ASP A 131 -12.96 -22.67 19.69
C ASP A 131 -13.71 -22.92 18.37
N PRO A 132 -13.83 -24.17 17.90
CA PRO A 132 -14.48 -24.47 16.63
C PRO A 132 -15.94 -24.00 16.58
N GLU A 133 -16.66 -23.97 17.70
CA GLU A 133 -18.05 -23.50 17.73
C GLU A 133 -18.15 -21.99 17.48
N LYS A 134 -17.15 -21.23 17.92
CA LYS A 134 -17.05 -19.78 17.62
C LYS A 134 -16.58 -19.54 16.20
N ALA A 135 -15.60 -20.29 15.72
CA ALA A 135 -15.10 -20.18 14.36
C ALA A 135 -16.18 -20.50 13.31
N LYS A 136 -16.95 -21.56 13.54
CA LYS A 136 -18.05 -22.00 12.67
C LYS A 136 -19.13 -20.96 12.44
N LEU A 137 -19.24 -19.94 13.30
CA LEU A 137 -20.16 -18.81 13.05
C LEU A 137 -19.80 -18.07 11.76
N PHE A 138 -18.50 -18.00 11.43
CA PHE A 138 -17.95 -17.30 10.29
C PHE A 138 -17.66 -18.24 9.09
N ASP A 139 -18.12 -19.49 9.15
CA ASP A 139 -18.01 -20.48 8.07
C ASP A 139 -19.03 -20.15 6.97
N ILE A 140 -18.53 -19.90 5.76
CA ILE A 140 -19.30 -19.46 4.60
C ILE A 140 -19.48 -20.61 3.62
N ASP A 141 -18.50 -21.51 3.50
CA ASP A 141 -18.47 -22.58 2.51
C ASP A 141 -18.90 -23.96 3.06
N GLY A 142 -19.07 -24.06 4.38
CA GLY A 142 -19.53 -25.25 5.09
C GLY A 142 -18.43 -26.24 5.47
N ASN A 143 -17.15 -25.86 5.37
CA ASN A 143 -16.04 -26.76 5.65
C ASN A 143 -15.68 -26.85 7.15
N GLY A 144 -16.33 -26.05 8.01
CA GLY A 144 -16.13 -26.02 9.46
C GLY A 144 -15.12 -24.99 9.97
N LYS A 145 -14.47 -24.23 9.08
CA LYS A 145 -13.54 -23.14 9.43
C LYS A 145 -14.17 -21.77 9.22
N ALA A 146 -13.71 -20.78 9.97
CA ALA A 146 -14.03 -19.39 9.73
C ALA A 146 -13.35 -18.90 8.45
N ASP A 147 -14.13 -18.33 7.53
CA ASP A 147 -13.59 -17.61 6.37
C ASP A 147 -13.17 -16.20 6.78
N LEU A 148 -11.85 -15.96 6.85
CA LEU A 148 -11.29 -14.62 6.98
C LEU A 148 -11.15 -14.00 5.58
N TYR A 149 -11.94 -12.99 5.24
CA TYR A 149 -11.67 -12.18 4.04
C TYR A 149 -10.33 -11.46 4.22
N GLY A 150 -9.31 -11.94 3.52
CA GLY A 150 -7.91 -11.62 3.77
C GLY A 150 -7.29 -10.70 2.73
N CYS A 151 -5.97 -10.79 2.62
CA CYS A 151 -5.15 -9.99 1.72
C CYS A 151 -5.03 -10.59 0.32
N GLU A 152 -4.61 -9.74 -0.61
CA GLU A 152 -4.17 -10.20 -1.92
C GLU A 152 -2.87 -10.99 -1.80
N PRO A 153 -2.74 -12.12 -2.52
CA PRO A 153 -1.49 -12.85 -2.57
C PRO A 153 -0.33 -11.97 -3.02
N GLY A 154 0.76 -11.98 -2.27
CA GLY A 154 1.91 -11.11 -2.45
C GLY A 154 1.84 -9.80 -1.66
N TRP A 155 0.78 -9.49 -0.92
CA TRP A 155 0.82 -8.29 -0.07
C TRP A 155 1.58 -8.55 1.23
N GLY A 156 2.12 -7.48 1.84
CA GLY A 156 2.79 -7.62 3.13
C GLY A 156 1.83 -8.12 4.24
N CYS A 157 0.55 -7.78 4.15
CA CYS A 157 -0.44 -8.19 5.14
C CYS A 157 -0.81 -9.68 5.06
N GLU A 158 -0.75 -10.32 3.88
CA GLU A 158 -0.84 -11.79 3.75
C GLU A 158 0.20 -12.45 4.66
N ARG A 159 1.45 -12.00 4.59
CA ARG A 159 2.54 -12.58 5.38
C ARG A 159 2.29 -12.48 6.88
N VAL A 160 1.69 -11.37 7.34
CA VAL A 160 1.34 -11.19 8.75
C VAL A 160 0.15 -12.06 9.13
N ILE A 161 -0.89 -12.13 8.29
CA ILE A 161 -2.07 -12.96 8.54
C ILE A 161 -1.69 -14.43 8.63
N GLU A 162 -1.01 -14.96 7.62
CA GLU A 162 -0.58 -16.36 7.56
C GLU A 162 0.32 -16.72 8.75
N HIS A 163 1.29 -15.86 9.08
CA HIS A 163 2.12 -16.03 10.28
C HIS A 163 1.28 -16.08 11.56
N GLN A 164 0.26 -15.21 11.68
CA GLN A 164 -0.60 -15.16 12.86
C GLN A 164 -1.54 -16.35 12.97
N LEU A 165 -2.05 -16.87 11.85
CA LEU A 165 -2.83 -18.10 11.85
C LEU A 165 -2.02 -19.28 12.38
N ASP A 166 -0.72 -19.35 12.07
CA ASP A 166 0.19 -20.36 12.64
C ASP A 166 0.55 -20.07 14.10
N ALA A 167 1.06 -18.87 14.38
CA ALA A 167 1.57 -18.50 15.71
C ALA A 167 0.48 -18.53 16.78
N TYR A 168 -0.75 -18.22 16.40
CA TYR A 168 -1.89 -18.31 17.28
C TYR A 168 -2.59 -19.66 17.21
N GLY A 169 -2.13 -20.65 16.44
CA GLY A 169 -2.73 -21.99 16.40
C GLY A 169 -4.19 -21.98 15.96
N LEU A 170 -4.47 -21.29 14.86
CA LEU A 170 -5.80 -21.10 14.28
C LEU A 170 -6.02 -21.90 12.98
N ARG A 171 -4.98 -22.57 12.45
CA ARG A 171 -5.05 -23.30 11.16
C ARG A 171 -6.14 -24.36 11.08
N ASP A 172 -6.53 -24.93 12.20
CA ASP A 172 -7.59 -25.94 12.27
C ASP A 172 -8.99 -25.32 12.17
N THR A 173 -9.15 -24.03 12.46
CA THR A 173 -10.45 -23.37 12.63
C THR A 173 -10.63 -22.09 11.82
N VAL A 174 -9.58 -21.52 11.23
CA VAL A 174 -9.65 -20.30 10.44
C VAL A 174 -8.83 -20.50 9.17
N GLU A 175 -9.36 -20.01 8.05
CA GLU A 175 -8.63 -19.94 6.80
C GLU A 175 -8.74 -18.56 6.16
N GLU A 176 -7.67 -18.14 5.50
CA GLU A 176 -7.63 -16.88 4.78
C GLU A 176 -8.25 -17.07 3.39
N LYS A 177 -9.39 -16.41 3.15
CA LYS A 177 -9.98 -16.26 1.82
C LYS A 177 -9.23 -15.15 1.08
N GLN A 178 -8.21 -15.57 0.33
CA GLN A 178 -7.38 -14.69 -0.49
C GLN A 178 -7.98 -14.44 -1.87
N GLY A 179 -7.59 -13.32 -2.46
CA GLY A 179 -7.97 -12.89 -3.82
C GLY A 179 -7.66 -11.42 -4.00
N GLY A 180 -8.01 -10.83 -5.15
CA GLY A 180 -7.93 -9.37 -5.27
C GLY A 180 -8.80 -8.71 -4.20
N TYR A 181 -8.20 -7.99 -3.26
CA TYR A 181 -8.89 -7.53 -2.04
C TYR A 181 -10.20 -6.79 -2.37
N PHE A 182 -10.13 -5.88 -3.35
CA PHE A 182 -11.27 -5.08 -3.82
C PHE A 182 -12.36 -5.88 -4.54
N ALA A 183 -12.06 -7.11 -4.96
CA ALA A 183 -13.05 -8.04 -5.51
C ALA A 183 -13.77 -8.85 -4.43
N ILE A 184 -13.10 -9.15 -3.30
CA ILE A 184 -13.65 -10.00 -2.23
C ILE A 184 -14.32 -9.21 -1.11
N ILE A 185 -13.82 -8.02 -0.76
CA ILE A 185 -14.35 -7.23 0.36
C ILE A 185 -15.81 -6.75 0.18
N PRO A 186 -16.36 -6.51 -1.04
CA PRO A 186 -17.77 -6.17 -1.19
C PRO A 186 -18.73 -7.25 -0.66
N ASP A 187 -18.36 -8.52 -0.79
CA ASP A 187 -19.16 -9.63 -0.27
C ASP A 187 -19.20 -9.62 1.27
N ALA A 188 -18.07 -9.38 1.94
CA ALA A 188 -18.02 -9.19 3.39
C ALA A 188 -18.94 -8.05 3.86
N ILE A 189 -18.93 -6.92 3.15
CA ILE A 189 -19.79 -5.77 3.43
C ILE A 189 -21.28 -6.14 3.33
N GLU A 190 -21.69 -6.79 2.24
CA GLU A 190 -23.09 -7.18 2.04
C GLU A 190 -23.56 -8.23 3.04
N ARG A 191 -22.69 -9.16 3.44
CA ARG A 191 -22.98 -10.12 4.50
C ARG A 191 -23.22 -9.45 5.85
N ILE A 192 -22.38 -8.48 6.22
CA ILE A 192 -22.55 -7.72 7.47
C ILE A 192 -23.85 -6.91 7.42
N LYS A 193 -24.15 -6.24 6.30
CA LYS A 193 -25.44 -5.53 6.11
C LYS A 193 -26.64 -6.47 6.22
N ALA A 194 -26.51 -7.71 5.75
CA ALA A 194 -27.52 -8.77 5.90
C ALA A 194 -27.57 -9.37 7.32
N GLY A 195 -26.75 -8.89 8.25
CA GLY A 195 -26.70 -9.35 9.64
C GLY A 195 -26.12 -10.76 9.80
N LYS A 196 -25.30 -11.20 8.84
CA LYS A 196 -24.59 -12.49 8.86
C LYS A 196 -23.22 -12.33 9.52
N PRO A 197 -22.78 -13.28 10.35
CA PRO A 197 -21.44 -13.25 10.90
C PRO A 197 -20.39 -13.20 9.79
N THR A 198 -19.42 -12.31 9.95
CA THR A 198 -18.36 -12.09 8.97
C THR A 198 -17.07 -11.71 9.68
N LEU A 199 -15.96 -12.35 9.31
CA LEU A 199 -14.60 -12.05 9.76
C LEU A 199 -13.81 -11.50 8.58
N TYR A 200 -13.15 -10.35 8.74
CA TYR A 200 -12.36 -9.75 7.67
C TYR A 200 -11.17 -8.98 8.21
N TYR A 201 -10.15 -8.86 7.37
CA TYR A 201 -9.02 -7.95 7.54
C TYR A 201 -9.28 -6.64 6.78
N THR A 202 -8.81 -5.51 7.32
CA THR A 202 -8.75 -4.23 6.61
C THR A 202 -7.63 -3.35 7.16
N TRP A 203 -7.38 -2.23 6.50
CA TRP A 203 -6.49 -1.17 6.98
C TRP A 203 -7.17 0.20 6.95
N THR A 204 -6.51 1.20 7.57
CA THR A 204 -6.82 2.62 7.45
C THR A 204 -5.55 3.39 7.10
N PRO A 205 -5.56 4.30 6.12
CA PRO A 205 -6.75 4.83 5.44
C PRO A 205 -7.31 3.86 4.37
N LEU A 206 -8.64 3.70 4.38
CA LEU A 206 -9.40 2.95 3.38
C LEU A 206 -10.89 3.28 3.50
N TRP A 207 -11.63 3.26 2.39
CA TRP A 207 -13.07 3.53 2.37
C TRP A 207 -13.93 2.50 3.12
N VAL A 208 -13.43 1.28 3.32
CA VAL A 208 -14.17 0.21 4.02
C VAL A 208 -14.61 0.67 5.41
N SER A 209 -13.76 1.39 6.15
CA SER A 209 -14.09 1.90 7.48
C SER A 209 -15.14 3.02 7.50
N ALA A 210 -15.45 3.64 6.34
CA ALA A 210 -16.56 4.58 6.23
C ALA A 210 -17.92 3.86 6.11
N ILE A 211 -17.93 2.64 5.58
CA ILE A 211 -19.13 1.80 5.42
C ILE A 211 -19.33 0.93 6.67
N LEU A 212 -18.27 0.23 7.09
CA LEU A 212 -18.25 -0.64 8.26
C LEU A 212 -17.53 0.09 9.40
N ARG A 213 -18.27 0.89 10.18
CA ARG A 213 -17.66 1.76 11.19
C ARG A 213 -17.43 0.99 12.49
N PRO A 214 -16.20 0.97 13.02
CA PRO A 214 -15.93 0.42 14.34
C PRO A 214 -16.82 1.04 15.42
N GLY A 215 -17.40 0.19 16.27
CA GLY A 215 -18.33 0.57 17.33
C GLY A 215 -19.80 0.68 16.89
N LYS A 216 -20.09 0.62 15.57
CA LYS A 216 -21.46 0.60 15.03
C LYS A 216 -21.75 -0.70 14.31
N GLU A 217 -21.23 -0.87 13.10
CA GLU A 217 -21.46 -2.07 12.29
C GLU A 217 -20.50 -3.21 12.69
N VAL A 218 -19.28 -2.86 13.09
CA VAL A 218 -18.18 -3.81 13.32
C VAL A 218 -17.39 -3.47 14.58
N VAL A 219 -16.56 -4.39 15.05
CA VAL A 219 -15.58 -4.16 16.13
C VAL A 219 -14.23 -4.73 15.73
N TRP A 220 -13.15 -4.08 16.18
CA TRP A 220 -11.81 -4.63 16.07
C TRP A 220 -11.66 -5.85 16.98
N LEU A 221 -11.00 -6.90 16.49
CA LEU A 221 -10.49 -7.97 17.33
C LEU A 221 -9.09 -7.60 17.81
N ASN A 222 -8.82 -7.88 19.08
CA ASN A 222 -7.47 -7.83 19.60
C ASN A 222 -6.75 -9.16 19.42
N VAL A 223 -5.44 -9.16 19.61
CA VAL A 223 -4.65 -10.37 19.85
C VAL A 223 -4.16 -10.37 21.29
N LYS A 224 -4.03 -11.55 21.91
CA LYS A 224 -3.60 -11.69 23.30
C LYS A 224 -2.11 -11.36 23.45
N ASN A 225 -1.30 -11.69 22.45
CA ASN A 225 0.12 -11.35 22.40
C ASN A 225 0.52 -10.96 20.98
N THR A 226 1.47 -10.04 20.84
CA THR A 226 2.02 -9.64 19.54
C THR A 226 2.86 -10.77 18.94
N SER A 227 2.54 -11.17 17.72
CA SER A 227 3.35 -12.08 16.91
C SER A 227 3.43 -11.53 15.48
N LEU A 228 4.64 -11.18 15.05
CA LEU A 228 4.94 -10.63 13.73
C LEU A 228 5.94 -11.56 13.00
N PRO A 229 5.89 -11.66 11.67
CA PRO A 229 6.80 -12.50 10.89
C PRO A 229 8.25 -12.02 11.00
N ASP A 230 9.20 -12.89 10.65
CA ASP A 230 10.63 -12.57 10.48
C ASP A 230 11.31 -11.89 11.69
N ALA A 231 10.82 -12.21 12.90
CA ALA A 231 11.24 -11.58 14.15
C ALA A 231 11.12 -10.04 14.15
N GLU A 232 10.24 -9.50 13.32
CA GLU A 232 9.93 -8.08 13.29
C GLU A 232 9.35 -7.63 14.64
N THR A 233 9.66 -6.39 15.01
CA THR A 233 9.12 -5.74 16.21
C THR A 233 8.36 -4.50 15.78
N GLY A 234 7.24 -4.21 16.42
CA GLY A 234 6.48 -2.99 16.15
C GLY A 234 5.47 -2.71 17.26
N ASN A 235 5.05 -1.45 17.37
CA ASN A 235 3.95 -1.11 18.26
C ASN A 235 2.65 -1.61 17.64
N THR A 236 2.05 -2.63 18.24
CA THR A 236 0.74 -3.15 17.82
C THR A 236 -0.40 -2.72 18.75
N VAL A 237 -0.09 -1.97 19.81
CA VAL A 237 -1.05 -1.46 20.77
C VAL A 237 -1.45 -0.03 20.37
N VAL A 238 -2.73 0.13 20.09
CA VAL A 238 -3.33 1.42 19.73
C VAL A 238 -4.18 1.91 20.89
N GLU A 239 -3.97 3.16 21.30
CA GLU A 239 -4.72 3.78 22.38
C GLU A 239 -6.24 3.72 22.08
N GLY A 240 -7.01 3.23 23.05
CA GLY A 240 -8.46 3.06 22.92
C GLY A 240 -8.93 1.86 22.10
N LEU A 241 -8.05 1.21 21.32
CA LEU A 241 -8.40 0.02 20.52
C LEU A 241 -7.74 -1.28 21.01
N GLY A 242 -6.64 -1.21 21.75
CA GLY A 242 -5.92 -2.37 22.27
C GLY A 242 -4.88 -2.92 21.29
N ASN A 243 -4.47 -4.17 21.48
CA ASN A 243 -3.47 -4.83 20.63
C ASN A 243 -4.13 -5.36 19.35
N LEU A 244 -3.93 -4.69 18.21
CA LEU A 244 -4.55 -5.08 16.93
C LEU A 244 -3.79 -6.22 16.21
N GLY A 245 -2.64 -6.63 16.73
CA GLY A 245 -1.79 -7.67 16.14
C GLY A 245 -0.93 -7.20 14.97
N PHE A 246 -1.25 -6.07 14.35
CA PHE A 246 -0.43 -5.44 13.31
C PHE A 246 0.31 -4.24 13.88
N ALA A 247 1.52 -3.99 13.40
CA ALA A 247 2.23 -2.77 13.74
C ALA A 247 1.46 -1.54 13.23
N VAL A 248 1.49 -0.44 13.98
CA VAL A 248 1.13 0.88 13.44
C VAL A 248 2.13 1.20 12.34
N ASN A 249 1.63 1.55 11.16
CA ASN A 249 2.44 1.75 9.97
C ASN A 249 2.54 3.22 9.59
N ASP A 250 3.69 3.57 9.04
CA ASP A 250 3.87 4.80 8.27
C ASP A 250 3.98 4.43 6.79
N GLN A 251 3.42 5.24 5.89
CA GLN A 251 3.69 5.13 4.45
C GLN A 251 4.77 6.13 4.08
N LYS A 252 5.79 5.64 3.40
CA LYS A 252 6.95 6.43 2.96
C LYS A 252 7.14 6.33 1.46
N ILE A 253 7.89 7.29 0.94
CA ILE A 253 8.40 7.24 -0.42
C ILE A 253 9.72 6.47 -0.37
N ILE A 254 9.89 5.53 -1.30
CA ILE A 254 11.18 4.90 -1.57
C ILE A 254 11.62 5.27 -2.99
N ALA A 255 12.91 5.48 -3.18
CA ALA A 255 13.50 5.75 -4.48
C ALA A 255 14.84 5.04 -4.62
N ASN A 256 15.30 4.90 -5.86
CA ASN A 256 16.63 4.38 -6.13
C ASN A 256 17.69 5.25 -5.44
N THR A 257 18.61 4.65 -4.68
CA THR A 257 19.64 5.37 -3.91
C THR A 257 20.53 6.24 -4.80
N THR A 258 20.95 5.74 -5.97
CA THR A 258 21.80 6.50 -6.89
C THR A 258 21.06 7.69 -7.47
N TRP A 259 19.80 7.48 -7.90
CA TRP A 259 18.97 8.56 -8.41
C TRP A 259 18.72 9.63 -7.34
N LEU A 260 18.34 9.24 -6.12
CA LEU A 260 17.97 10.20 -5.09
C LEU A 260 19.18 11.03 -4.60
N LYS A 261 20.38 10.44 -4.59
CA LYS A 261 21.64 11.16 -4.31
C LYS A 261 21.99 12.19 -5.40
N ALA A 262 21.69 11.88 -6.65
CA ALA A 262 21.91 12.80 -7.77
C ALA A 262 20.85 13.92 -7.86
N ASN A 263 19.72 13.76 -7.16
CA ASN A 263 18.55 14.64 -7.26
C ASN A 263 18.18 15.25 -5.89
N PRO A 264 19.03 16.17 -5.35
CA PRO A 264 18.86 16.72 -4.01
C PRO A 264 17.53 17.49 -3.83
N LYS A 265 17.00 18.09 -4.89
CA LYS A 265 15.68 18.74 -4.87
C LYS A 265 14.55 17.74 -4.63
N ALA A 266 14.57 16.61 -5.35
CA ALA A 266 13.58 15.55 -5.16
C ALA A 266 13.69 14.93 -3.76
N LYS A 267 14.93 14.64 -3.32
CA LYS A 267 15.20 14.18 -1.96
C LYS A 267 14.61 15.12 -0.90
N LYS A 268 14.87 16.43 -1.04
CA LYS A 268 14.35 17.42 -0.09
C LYS A 268 12.83 17.52 -0.13
N PHE A 269 12.21 17.42 -1.30
CA PHE A 269 10.75 17.37 -1.40
C PHE A 269 10.17 16.13 -0.71
N PHE A 270 10.73 14.94 -0.95
CA PHE A 270 10.28 13.70 -0.30
C PHE A 270 10.43 13.74 1.24
N GLU A 271 11.45 14.43 1.76
CA GLU A 271 11.60 14.68 3.20
C GLU A 271 10.48 15.53 3.80
N LEU A 272 9.91 16.44 3.00
CA LEU A 272 9.02 17.49 3.46
C LEU A 272 7.54 17.19 3.24
N VAL A 273 7.20 16.58 2.09
CA VAL A 273 5.82 16.31 1.70
C VAL A 273 5.15 15.35 2.68
N GLN A 274 3.98 15.76 3.17
CA GLN A 274 3.16 14.95 4.06
C GLN A 274 1.70 15.13 3.66
N ILE A 275 0.95 14.03 3.72
CA ILE A 275 -0.49 14.02 3.44
C ILE A 275 -1.19 13.58 4.73
N PRO A 276 -2.07 14.40 5.31
CA PRO A 276 -2.87 14.00 6.46
C PRO A 276 -3.69 12.75 6.14
N ILE A 277 -3.70 11.76 7.04
CA ILE A 277 -4.47 10.52 6.86
C ILE A 277 -5.97 10.78 6.66
N ALA A 278 -6.50 11.87 7.21
CA ALA A 278 -7.88 12.30 7.01
C ALA A 278 -8.18 12.64 5.55
N ASP A 279 -7.22 13.23 4.84
CA ASP A 279 -7.39 13.60 3.42
C ASP A 279 -7.31 12.37 2.53
N VAL A 280 -6.43 11.41 2.86
CA VAL A 280 -6.39 10.11 2.18
C VAL A 280 -7.71 9.35 2.38
N ASN A 281 -8.29 9.39 3.59
CA ASN A 281 -9.60 8.80 3.84
C ASN A 281 -10.71 9.48 3.02
N ALA A 282 -10.72 10.82 2.96
CA ALA A 282 -11.69 11.57 2.17
C ALA A 282 -11.57 11.24 0.67
N GLU A 283 -10.34 11.08 0.18
CA GLU A 283 -10.11 10.67 -1.20
C GLU A 283 -10.57 9.24 -1.48
N ASN A 284 -10.21 8.28 -0.62
CA ASN A 284 -10.64 6.90 -0.76
C ASN A 284 -12.16 6.78 -0.76
N GLN A 285 -12.87 7.65 -0.02
CA GLN A 285 -14.33 7.74 -0.08
C GLN A 285 -14.85 8.17 -1.47
N LYS A 286 -14.19 9.11 -2.15
CA LYS A 286 -14.55 9.49 -3.53
C LYS A 286 -14.33 8.35 -4.52
N VAL A 287 -13.21 7.63 -4.40
CA VAL A 287 -12.92 6.43 -5.19
C VAL A 287 -14.04 5.39 -5.01
N ALA A 288 -14.47 5.14 -3.77
CA ALA A 288 -15.57 4.23 -3.46
C ALA A 288 -16.92 4.70 -4.02
N ASN A 289 -17.14 6.01 -4.11
CA ASN A 289 -18.32 6.61 -4.72
C ASN A 289 -18.28 6.62 -6.26
N GLY A 290 -17.21 6.11 -6.88
CA GLY A 290 -17.07 5.92 -8.31
C GLY A 290 -16.16 6.92 -9.01
N GLU A 291 -15.56 7.87 -8.30
CA GLU A 291 -14.58 8.82 -8.85
C GLU A 291 -13.18 8.19 -8.89
N LYS A 292 -13.03 7.16 -9.73
CA LYS A 292 -11.90 6.22 -9.68
C LYS A 292 -11.04 6.19 -10.94
N SER A 293 -11.26 7.09 -11.90
CA SER A 293 -10.37 7.21 -13.06
C SER A 293 -9.08 7.95 -12.68
N ASN A 294 -7.98 7.68 -13.38
CA ASN A 294 -6.71 8.38 -13.17
C ASN A 294 -6.88 9.90 -13.33
N GLU A 295 -7.69 10.35 -14.29
CA GLU A 295 -7.98 11.77 -14.52
C GLU A 295 -8.71 12.41 -13.33
N GLN A 296 -9.69 11.72 -12.75
CA GLN A 296 -10.42 12.20 -11.57
C GLN A 296 -9.49 12.29 -10.36
N ILE A 297 -8.72 11.23 -10.10
CA ILE A 297 -7.83 11.18 -8.93
C ILE A 297 -6.68 12.18 -9.07
N MET A 298 -6.14 12.37 -10.28
CA MET A 298 -5.16 13.44 -10.56
C MET A 298 -5.77 14.81 -10.33
N LYS A 299 -7.01 15.03 -10.76
CA LYS A 299 -7.73 16.26 -10.43
C LYS A 299 -7.87 16.44 -8.92
N HIS A 300 -8.22 15.41 -8.16
CA HIS A 300 -8.31 15.49 -6.71
C HIS A 300 -6.97 15.84 -6.05
N ALA A 301 -5.86 15.27 -6.53
CA ALA A 301 -4.52 15.61 -6.08
C ALA A 301 -4.23 17.11 -6.31
N THR A 302 -4.51 17.63 -7.51
CA THR A 302 -4.30 19.06 -7.82
C THR A 302 -5.23 19.99 -7.01
N ASP A 303 -6.48 19.61 -6.80
CA ASP A 303 -7.42 20.36 -5.96
C ASP A 303 -6.95 20.36 -4.49
N TRP A 304 -6.42 19.22 -3.99
CA TRP A 304 -5.85 19.12 -2.66
C TRP A 304 -4.60 19.99 -2.50
N ILE A 305 -3.70 19.99 -3.50
CA ILE A 305 -2.52 20.87 -3.53
C ILE A 305 -2.96 22.35 -3.46
N ALA A 306 -3.97 22.74 -4.24
CA ALA A 306 -4.50 24.10 -4.21
C ALA A 306 -5.11 24.46 -2.83
N ALA A 307 -5.77 23.52 -2.17
CA ALA A 307 -6.30 23.72 -0.81
C ALA A 307 -5.21 23.81 0.27
N HIS A 308 -4.05 23.18 0.04
CA HIS A 308 -2.88 23.15 0.94
C HIS A 308 -1.73 24.03 0.44
N HIS A 309 -2.03 25.05 -0.37
CA HIS A 309 -1.06 25.85 -1.11
C HIS A 309 0.06 26.44 -0.24
N ALA A 310 -0.22 26.86 0.99
CA ALA A 310 0.79 27.45 1.87
C ALA A 310 1.88 26.44 2.27
N ASP A 311 1.50 25.22 2.63
CA ASP A 311 2.44 24.15 2.96
C ASP A 311 3.16 23.65 1.68
N TRP A 312 2.41 23.51 0.59
CA TRP A 312 2.95 23.12 -0.71
C TRP A 312 4.06 24.06 -1.20
N GLU A 313 3.80 25.36 -1.26
CA GLU A 313 4.77 26.38 -1.68
C GLU A 313 6.02 26.35 -0.81
N LYS A 314 5.86 26.15 0.50
CA LYS A 314 6.99 26.01 1.43
C LYS A 314 7.83 24.79 1.06
N TRP A 315 7.20 23.63 0.85
CA TRP A 315 7.91 22.41 0.49
C TRP A 315 8.67 22.56 -0.83
N ILE A 316 8.02 23.13 -1.85
CA ILE A 316 8.64 23.35 -3.15
C ILE A 316 9.77 24.38 -3.09
N ALA A 317 9.59 25.49 -2.37
CA ALA A 317 10.64 26.50 -2.22
C ALA A 317 11.88 25.93 -1.52
N GLU A 318 11.70 25.19 -0.43
CA GLU A 318 12.79 24.51 0.28
C GLU A 318 13.46 23.45 -0.61
N ALA A 319 12.68 22.68 -1.38
CA ALA A 319 13.19 21.69 -2.31
C ALA A 319 13.99 22.34 -3.45
N LYS A 320 13.51 23.45 -4.04
CA LYS A 320 14.23 24.20 -5.10
C LYS A 320 15.57 24.76 -4.60
N ALA A 321 15.69 25.06 -3.31
CA ALA A 321 16.91 25.57 -2.68
C ALA A 321 17.94 24.49 -2.31
N ALA A 322 17.58 23.21 -2.38
CA ALA A 322 18.49 22.10 -2.08
C ALA A 322 19.60 21.99 -3.14
N LYS A 323 20.80 21.58 -2.67
CA LYS A 323 22.03 21.45 -3.47
C LYS A 323 22.59 20.03 -3.37
#